data_AF-A0A1V1PEI7-F1
#
_entry.id   AF-A0A1V1PEI7-F1
#
_cell.length_a   1.000
_cell.length_b   1.000
_cell.length_c   1.000
_cell.angle_alpha   90.00
_cell.angle_beta   90.00
_cell.angle_gamma   90.00
#
_symmetry.space_group_name_H-M   'P 1'
#
loop_
_entity.id
_entity.type
_entity.pdbx_description
1 polymer ?
#
loop_
_entity_poly.entity_id
_entity_poly.type
_entity_poly.pdbx_seq_one_letter_code
_entity_poly.pdbx_strand_id
1 'polypeptide(L)'
;MITFAMPSFAIHLSFTTQNLEPFSYVNKAGEPAGPSVDIVRAVCHKMKADCMIDLYPWRRAYYEVKRARANGIFLLEKTLTEKNG
;
A
#
# COMPACT_ATOMS: atom_id res chain seq x y z
N MET A 1 38.44 17.16 10.04
CA MET A 1 37.05 17.38 9.60
C MET A 1 36.21 16.23 10.15
N ILE A 2 35.24 16.50 11.02
CA ILE A 2 34.35 15.46 11.55
C ILE A 2 33.21 15.30 10.54
N THR A 3 33.15 14.14 9.88
CA THR A 3 32.08 13.82 8.92
C THR A 3 30.86 13.37 9.70
N PHE A 4 29.86 14.25 9.85
CA PHE A 4 28.54 13.85 10.37
C PHE A 4 27.81 13.04 9.29
N ALA A 5 27.60 11.74 9.54
CA ALA A 5 26.68 10.94 8.75
C ALA A 5 25.24 11.29 9.17
N MET A 6 24.45 11.89 8.28
CA MET A 6 23.02 12.09 8.54
C MET A 6 22.32 10.71 8.55
N PRO A 7 21.53 10.40 9.58
CA PRO A 7 20.71 9.20 9.54
C PRO A 7 19.72 9.32 8.38
N SER A 8 19.79 8.39 7.43
CA SER A 8 18.77 8.25 6.40
C SER A 8 17.55 7.61 7.05
N PHE A 9 16.55 8.42 7.39
CA PHE A 9 15.24 7.90 7.75
C PHE A 9 14.54 7.42 6.48
N ALA A 10 14.59 6.11 6.24
CA ALA A 10 13.74 5.49 5.23
C ALA A 10 12.28 5.55 5.73
N ILE A 11 11.43 6.22 4.96
CA ILE A 11 9.99 6.24 5.23
C ILE A 11 9.47 4.83 4.95
N HIS A 12 9.00 4.13 5.97
CA HIS A 12 8.38 2.82 5.82
C HIS A 12 6.87 3.02 5.69
N LEU A 13 6.31 2.55 4.58
CA LEU A 13 4.88 2.61 4.27
C LEU A 13 4.34 1.20 4.07
N SER A 14 3.16 0.96 4.61
CA SER A 14 2.41 -0.27 4.44
C SER A 14 1.07 0.05 3.79
N PHE A 15 0.78 -0.61 2.69
CA PHE A 15 -0.47 -0.49 1.97
C PHE A 15 -1.19 -1.82 1.94
N THR A 16 -2.51 -1.78 2.05
CA THR A 16 -3.36 -2.94 1.84
C THR A 16 -4.24 -2.73 0.61
N THR A 17 -4.67 -3.82 -0.02
CA THR A 17 -5.70 -3.76 -1.06
C THR A 17 -6.45 -5.09 -1.14
N GLN A 18 -7.50 -5.13 -1.96
CA GLN A 18 -8.25 -6.34 -2.23
C GLN A 18 -7.68 -7.12 -3.41
N ASN A 19 -7.95 -8.43 -3.44
CA ASN A 19 -7.79 -9.21 -4.66
C ASN A 19 -8.93 -8.83 -5.63
N LEU A 20 -8.56 -8.17 -6.72
CA LEU A 20 -9.43 -7.68 -7.78
C LEU A 20 -8.69 -7.84 -9.11
N GLU A 21 -8.75 -9.02 -9.70
CA GLU A 21 -8.20 -9.25 -11.04
C GLU A 21 -8.91 -8.38 -12.10
N PRO A 22 -8.18 -7.86 -13.10
CA PRO A 22 -6.73 -7.99 -13.32
C PRO A 22 -5.89 -6.89 -12.63
N PHE A 23 -6.49 -6.04 -11.80
CA PHE A 23 -5.90 -4.81 -11.28
C PHE A 23 -4.93 -5.03 -10.10
N SER A 24 -5.30 -5.92 -9.18
CA SER A 24 -4.50 -6.33 -8.02
C SER A 24 -4.77 -7.79 -7.70
N TYR A 25 -3.75 -8.65 -7.78
CA TYR A 25 -3.88 -10.07 -7.49
C TYR A 25 -2.58 -10.63 -6.91
N VAL A 26 -2.65 -11.84 -6.36
CA VAL A 26 -1.45 -12.57 -5.93
C VAL A 26 -1.00 -13.43 -7.10
N ASN A 27 0.22 -13.21 -7.58
CA ASN A 27 0.78 -13.98 -8.69
C ASN A 27 1.12 -15.42 -8.24
N LYS A 28 1.59 -16.24 -9.19
CA LYS A 28 1.97 -17.64 -8.92
C LYS A 28 3.15 -17.79 -7.93
N ALA A 29 3.94 -16.73 -7.74
CA ALA A 29 5.04 -16.70 -6.76
C ALA A 29 4.57 -16.28 -5.36
N GLY A 30 3.28 -15.96 -5.17
CA GLY A 30 2.75 -15.52 -3.89
C GLY A 30 2.90 -14.01 -3.65
N GLU A 31 3.20 -13.22 -4.69
CA GLU A 31 3.48 -11.79 -4.56
C GLU A 31 2.33 -10.93 -5.11
N PRO A 32 2.07 -9.75 -4.52
CA PRO A 32 1.20 -8.73 -5.11
C PRO A 32 1.62 -8.36 -6.53
N ALA A 33 0.67 -8.39 -7.46
CA ALA A 33 0.88 -8.05 -8.87
C ALA A 33 -0.35 -7.35 -9.46
N GLY A 34 -0.17 -6.74 -10.62
CA GLY A 34 -1.22 -6.05 -11.37
C GLY A 34 -0.97 -4.54 -11.47
N PRO A 35 -1.60 -3.87 -12.44
CA PRO A 35 -1.33 -2.47 -12.76
C PRO A 35 -1.42 -1.52 -11.57
N SER A 36 -2.33 -1.76 -10.63
CA SER A 36 -2.50 -0.89 -9.48
C SER A 36 -1.42 -1.07 -8.42
N VAL A 37 -0.92 -2.30 -8.26
CA VAL A 37 0.26 -2.58 -7.44
C VAL A 37 1.49 -1.89 -8.05
N ASP A 38 1.64 -1.93 -9.37
CA ASP A 38 2.78 -1.32 -10.08
C ASP A 38 2.79 0.20 -9.95
N ILE A 39 1.61 0.85 -9.99
CA ILE A 39 1.48 2.29 -9.75
C ILE A 39 1.97 2.65 -8.34
N VAL A 40 1.51 1.93 -7.31
CA VAL A 40 1.90 2.21 -5.92
C VAL A 40 3.40 2.00 -5.73
N ARG A 41 3.96 0.90 -6.27
CA ARG A 41 5.41 0.65 -6.27
C ARG A 41 6.20 1.78 -6.94
N ALA A 42 5.73 2.26 -8.10
CA ALA A 42 6.39 3.36 -8.81
C ALA A 42 6.37 4.66 -8.01
N VAL A 43 5.28 4.95 -7.29
CA VAL A 43 5.19 6.10 -6.37
C VAL A 43 6.16 5.93 -5.20
N CYS A 44 6.16 4.77 -4.55
CA CYS A 44 7.09 4.45 -3.46
C CYS A 44 8.56 4.61 -3.87
N HIS A 45 8.91 4.10 -5.05
CA HIS A 45 10.25 4.25 -5.63
C HIS A 45 10.62 5.73 -5.83
N LYS A 46 9.71 6.54 -6.38
CA LYS A 46 9.93 8.00 -6.54
C LYS A 46 10.11 8.72 -5.20
N MET A 47 9.39 8.27 -4.16
CA MET A 47 9.50 8.81 -2.81
C MET A 47 10.74 8.32 -2.05
N LYS A 48 11.47 7.33 -2.59
CA LYS A 48 12.52 6.60 -1.86
C LYS A 48 12.01 6.04 -0.54
N ALA A 49 10.76 5.58 -0.54
CA ALA A 49 10.12 4.94 0.60
C ALA A 49 10.28 3.42 0.50
N ASP A 50 10.48 2.76 1.63
CA ASP A 50 10.32 1.32 1.73
C ASP A 50 8.83 1.01 1.83
N CYS A 51 8.30 0.21 0.90
CA CYS A 51 6.87 -0.02 0.79
C CYS A 51 6.54 -1.51 0.79
N MET A 52 5.72 -1.90 1.77
CA MET A 52 5.04 -3.19 1.79
C MET A 52 3.62 -3.06 1.24
N ILE A 53 3.21 -4.03 0.43
CA ILE A 53 1.85 -4.12 -0.12
C ILE A 53 1.31 -5.49 0.22
N ASP A 54 0.18 -5.55 0.90
CA ASP A 54 -0.50 -6.81 1.21
C ASP A 54 -1.88 -6.87 0.56
N LEU A 55 -2.24 -8.05 0.05
CA LEU A 55 -3.59 -8.32 -0.44
C LEU A 55 -4.37 -9.11 0.60
N TYR A 56 -5.54 -8.60 0.97
CA TYR A 56 -6.46 -9.26 1.87
C TYR A 56 -7.86 -9.32 1.27
N PRO A 57 -8.75 -10.21 1.76
CA PRO A 57 -10.18 -10.03 1.53
C PRO A 57 -10.60 -8.62 1.95
N TRP A 58 -11.47 -7.96 1.17
CA TRP A 58 -11.81 -6.55 1.33
C TRP A 58 -12.04 -6.08 2.77
N ARG A 59 -12.89 -6.81 3.52
CA ARG A 59 -13.21 -6.49 4.92
C ARG A 59 -11.97 -6.40 5.80
N ARG A 60 -10.98 -7.27 5.57
CA ARG A 60 -9.72 -7.30 6.32
C ARG A 60 -8.79 -6.15 5.89
N ALA A 61 -8.64 -5.88 4.60
CA ALA A 61 -7.85 -4.74 4.12
C ALA A 61 -8.33 -3.43 4.75
N TYR A 62 -9.64 -3.20 4.72
CA TYR A 62 -10.25 -2.02 5.35
C TYR A 62 -10.05 -1.98 6.88
N TYR A 63 -10.14 -3.15 7.55
CA TYR A 63 -9.92 -3.26 8.99
C TYR A 63 -8.49 -2.90 9.41
N GLU A 64 -7.47 -3.30 8.63
CA GLU A 64 -6.07 -2.95 8.91
C GLU A 64 -5.84 -1.44 8.91
N VAL A 65 -6.42 -0.72 7.94
CA VAL A 65 -6.31 0.74 7.85
C VAL A 65 -7.05 1.41 8.98
N LYS A 66 -8.28 0.99 9.30
CA LYS A 66 -9.04 1.53 10.44
C LYS A 66 -8.34 1.37 11.78
N ARG A 67 -7.49 0.36 11.92
CA ARG A 67 -6.71 0.10 13.13
C ARG A 67 -5.31 0.73 13.10
N ALA A 68 -5.00 1.54 12.07
CA ALA A 68 -3.69 2.13 11.84
C ALA A 68 -2.55 1.08 11.77
N ARG A 69 -2.89 -0.15 11.37
CA ARG A 69 -1.91 -1.23 11.13
C ARG A 69 -1.42 -1.24 9.69
N ALA A 70 -2.11 -0.52 8.81
CA ALA A 70 -1.62 -0.13 7.49
C ALA A 70 -1.70 1.40 7.36
N ASN A 71 -0.78 2.00 6.61
CA ASN A 71 -0.76 3.42 6.34
C ASN A 71 -1.81 3.84 5.29
N GLY A 72 -2.26 2.91 4.44
CA GLY A 72 -3.28 3.21 3.45
C GLY A 72 -3.89 1.98 2.79
N ILE A 73 -4.97 2.23 2.05
CA ILE A 73 -5.62 1.27 1.16
C ILE A 73 -5.87 1.94 -0.18
N PHE A 74 -5.68 1.21 -1.27
CA PHE A 74 -5.85 1.71 -2.64
C PHE A 74 -6.82 0.83 -3.43
N LEU A 75 -7.28 1.34 -4.58
CA LEU A 75 -8.37 0.80 -5.39
C LEU A 75 -9.72 0.74 -4.65
N LEU A 76 -10.06 1.83 -3.97
CA LEU A 76 -11.40 1.99 -3.41
C LEU A 76 -12.36 2.46 -4.50
N GLU A 77 -13.48 1.77 -4.66
CA GLU A 77 -14.63 2.36 -5.34
C GLU A 77 -15.23 3.43 -4.42
N LYS A 78 -15.30 4.67 -4.91
CA LYS A 78 -15.91 5.75 -4.15
C LYS A 78 -17.42 5.66 -4.26
N THR A 79 -18.08 5.11 -3.25
CA THR A 79 -19.55 5.17 -3.13
C THR A 79 -19.97 6.46 -2.41
N LEU A 80 -21.04 7.11 -2.87
CA LEU A 80 -21.53 8.40 -2.35
C LEU A 80 -21.99 8.38 -0.88
N THR A 81 -22.01 7.21 -0.24
CA THR A 81 -22.46 7.00 1.15
C THR A 81 -21.38 7.21 2.21
N GLU A 82 -20.08 7.24 1.86
CA GLU A 82 -18.99 7.39 2.85
C GLU A 82 -18.86 8.82 3.42
N LYS A 83 -19.56 9.81 2.85
CA LYS A 83 -19.38 11.23 3.21
C LYS A 83 -20.13 11.68 4.49
N ASN A 84 -20.87 10.80 5.17
CA ASN A 84 -21.78 11.15 6.27
C ASN A 84 -21.46 10.45 7.61
N GLY A 85 -20.20 10.10 7.86
CA GLY A 85 -19.76 9.46 9.12
C GLY A 85 -18.82 10.34 9.92
#